data_AF-A0A524K2Y5-F1
#
_entry.id   AF-A0A524K2Y5-F1
#
_cell.length_a   1.000
_cell.length_b   1.000
_cell.length_c   1.000
_cell.angle_alpha   90.00
_cell.angle_beta   90.00
_cell.angle_gamma   90.00
#
_symmetry.space_group_name_H-M   'P 1'
#
loop_
_entity.id
_entity.type
_entity.pdbx_description
1 polymer ?
#
loop_
_entity_poly.entity_id
_entity_poly.type
_entity_poly.pdbx_seq_one_letter_code
_entity_poly.pdbx_strand_id
1 'polypeptide(L)'
;MSAMHKFMQLLGRLMPQDPGGERATAVRMIRRMEVAKDWLRGGPLQRGARRLAGGSGWPRVPGAYVVGDPAGTVAVCTLTSNDLLAPCAQIPGVAIAGRVYTVNLGIEKIIQNVTGNPAIRFLV
;
A
#
# COMPACT_ATOMS: atom_id res chain seq x y z
N MET A 1 -6.09 -16.94 18.29
CA MET A 1 -5.92 -16.90 16.81
C MET A 1 -7.26 -16.54 16.16
N SER A 2 -7.31 -15.46 15.37
CA SER A 2 -8.56 -14.93 14.76
C SER A 2 -9.09 -15.81 13.63
N ALA A 3 -10.41 -15.88 13.44
CA ALA A 3 -11.09 -16.66 12.40
C ALA A 3 -10.56 -16.37 10.97
N MET A 4 -10.16 -15.13 10.72
CA MET A 4 -9.51 -14.68 9.47
C MET A 4 -8.23 -15.47 9.17
N HIS A 5 -7.49 -15.84 10.22
CA HIS A 5 -6.21 -16.53 10.11
C HIS A 5 -6.40 -17.99 9.68
N LYS A 6 -7.44 -18.66 10.19
CA LYS A 6 -7.82 -20.02 9.77
C LYS A 6 -8.34 -20.03 8.32
N PHE A 7 -9.12 -19.01 7.94
CA PHE A 7 -9.63 -18.85 6.59
C PHE A 7 -8.51 -18.65 5.56
N MET A 8 -7.54 -17.77 5.85
CA MET A 8 -6.35 -17.55 5.03
C MET A 8 -5.51 -18.82 4.86
N GLN A 9 -5.35 -19.63 5.92
CA GLN A 9 -4.63 -20.90 5.86
C GLN A 9 -5.37 -21.95 5.02
N LEU A 10 -6.70 -22.01 5.11
CA LEU A 10 -7.53 -22.92 4.31
C LEU A 10 -7.45 -22.57 2.82
N LEU A 11 -7.57 -21.27 2.49
CA LEU A 11 -7.39 -20.76 1.13
C LEU A 11 -6.01 -21.10 0.56
N GLY A 12 -4.95 -20.96 1.37
CA GLY A 12 -3.58 -21.28 0.98
C GLY A 12 -3.33 -22.76 0.70
N ARG A 13 -4.17 -23.67 1.20
CA ARG A 13 -4.11 -25.11 0.94
C ARG A 13 -4.93 -25.54 -0.29
N LEU A 14 -5.99 -24.80 -0.60
CA LEU A 14 -6.92 -25.12 -1.71
C LEU A 14 -6.52 -24.50 -3.05
N MET A 15 -5.55 -23.58 -3.08
CA MET A 15 -5.15 -22.91 -4.31
C MET A 15 -4.15 -23.74 -5.14
N PRO A 16 -4.43 -23.97 -6.44
CA PRO A 16 -3.52 -24.70 -7.32
C PRO A 16 -2.21 -23.92 -7.50
N GLN A 17 -1.09 -24.65 -7.49
CA GLN A 17 0.24 -24.13 -7.80
C GLN A 17 0.34 -23.97 -9.32
N ASP A 18 0.72 -22.78 -9.79
CA ASP A 18 1.07 -22.59 -11.20
C ASP A 18 2.43 -23.30 -11.46
N PRO A 19 2.68 -23.87 -12.66
CA PRO A 19 3.90 -24.64 -12.94
C PRO A 19 5.22 -23.88 -12.70
N GLY A 20 5.17 -22.55 -12.67
CA GLY A 20 6.30 -21.67 -12.36
C GLY A 20 6.51 -21.36 -10.87
N GLY A 21 5.74 -21.96 -9.95
CA GLY A 21 5.88 -21.75 -8.51
C GLY A 21 5.30 -20.43 -7.97
N GLU A 22 4.81 -19.54 -8.84
CA GLU A 22 4.08 -18.33 -8.43
C GLU A 22 2.60 -18.60 -8.25
N ARG A 23 2.02 -18.22 -7.10
CA ARG A 23 0.57 -18.32 -6.85
C ARG A 23 -0.17 -17.11 -7.45
N ALA A 24 -0.12 -16.94 -8.77
CA ALA A 24 -0.65 -15.77 -9.47
C ALA A 24 -2.14 -15.49 -9.13
N THR A 25 -2.96 -16.53 -9.00
CA THR A 25 -4.37 -16.41 -8.61
C THR A 25 -4.55 -15.87 -7.19
N ALA A 26 -3.71 -16.30 -6.24
CA ALA A 26 -3.72 -15.80 -4.87
C ALA A 26 -3.34 -14.32 -4.82
N VAL A 27 -2.29 -13.94 -5.55
CA VAL A 27 -1.84 -12.54 -5.66
C VAL A 27 -2.94 -11.65 -6.24
N ARG A 28 -3.64 -12.12 -7.28
CA ARG A 28 -4.79 -11.40 -7.87
C ARG A 28 -5.93 -11.23 -6.87
N MET A 29 -6.25 -12.24 -6.07
CA MET A 29 -7.25 -12.12 -5.00
C MET A 29 -6.85 -11.09 -3.94
N ILE A 30 -5.62 -11.16 -3.42
CA ILE A 30 -5.11 -10.20 -2.44
C ILE A 30 -5.19 -8.78 -2.99
N ARG A 31 -4.77 -8.58 -4.25
CA ARG A 31 -4.85 -7.27 -4.93
C ARG A 31 -6.29 -6.76 -5.02
N ARG A 32 -7.25 -7.62 -5.37
CA ARG A 32 -8.69 -7.26 -5.40
C ARG A 32 -9.21 -6.87 -4.02
N MET A 33 -8.83 -7.60 -2.97
CA MET A 33 -9.23 -7.30 -1.59
C MET A 33 -8.67 -5.96 -1.10
N GLU A 34 -7.40 -5.65 -1.41
CA GLU A 34 -6.79 -4.37 -1.06
C GLU A 34 -7.47 -3.19 -1.75
N VAL A 35 -7.82 -3.34 -3.03
CA VAL A 35 -8.58 -2.32 -3.78
C VAL A 35 -9.97 -2.12 -3.16
N ALA A 36 -10.69 -3.21 -2.85
CA ALA A 36 -11.98 -3.12 -2.19
C ALA A 36 -11.89 -2.42 -0.82
N LYS A 37 -10.85 -2.72 -0.03
CA LYS A 37 -10.62 -2.08 1.26
C LYS A 37 -10.32 -0.58 1.14
N ASP A 38 -9.57 -0.16 0.12
CA ASP A 38 -9.32 1.26 -0.16
C ASP A 38 -10.61 2.00 -0.56
N TRP A 39 -11.46 1.36 -1.36
CA TRP A 39 -12.80 1.89 -1.69
C TRP A 39 -13.66 2.07 -0.45
N LEU A 40 -13.71 1.07 0.44
CA LEU A 40 -14.44 1.17 1.71
C LEU A 40 -13.94 2.30 2.61
N ARG A 41 -12.66 2.66 2.52
CA ARG A 41 -12.07 3.79 3.27
C ARG A 41 -12.27 5.15 2.58
N GLY A 42 -12.98 5.19 1.46
CA GLY A 42 -13.21 6.41 0.69
C GLY A 42 -12.00 6.89 -0.11
N GLY A 43 -10.96 6.06 -0.25
CA GLY A 43 -9.71 6.43 -0.92
C GLY A 43 -9.88 7.02 -2.32
N PRO A 44 -10.67 6.40 -3.23
CA PRO A 44 -10.89 6.94 -4.58
C PRO A 44 -11.60 8.30 -4.57
N LEU A 45 -12.60 8.47 -3.70
CA LEU A 45 -13.34 9.74 -3.56
C LEU A 45 -12.44 10.84 -2.99
N GLN A 46 -11.63 10.54 -1.97
CA GLN A 46 -10.66 11.48 -1.40
C GLN A 46 -9.61 11.91 -2.43
N ARG A 47 -9.10 10.97 -3.24
CA ARG A 47 -8.17 11.29 -4.34
C ARG A 47 -8.83 12.12 -5.43
N GLY A 48 -10.07 11.80 -5.80
CA GLY A 48 -10.87 12.57 -6.75
C GLY A 48 -11.11 14.00 -6.26
N ALA A 49 -11.56 14.14 -5.01
CA ALA A 49 -11.77 15.45 -4.37
C ALA A 49 -10.48 16.28 -4.33
N ARG A 50 -9.33 15.68 -3.99
CA ARG A 50 -8.02 16.36 -4.06
C ARG A 50 -7.67 16.83 -5.46
N ARG A 51 -7.98 16.04 -6.51
CA ARG A 51 -7.77 16.48 -7.91
C ARG A 51 -8.64 17.66 -8.27
N LEU A 52 -9.92 17.62 -7.90
CA LEU A 52 -10.86 18.70 -8.15
C LEU A 52 -10.48 19.99 -7.38
N ALA A 53 -9.90 19.84 -6.18
CA ALA A 53 -9.35 20.94 -5.39
C ALA A 53 -7.96 21.42 -5.86
N GLY A 54 -7.48 20.99 -7.04
CA GLY A 54 -6.20 21.42 -7.62
C GLY A 54 -4.95 20.68 -7.12
N GLY A 55 -5.11 19.68 -6.24
CA GLY A 55 -4.04 18.79 -5.79
C GLY A 55 -3.77 17.61 -6.73
N SER A 56 -2.66 16.89 -6.53
CA SER A 56 -2.20 15.82 -7.45
C SER A 56 -3.02 14.52 -7.44
N GLY A 57 -4.05 14.39 -6.58
CA GLY A 57 -4.79 13.15 -6.38
C GLY A 57 -3.95 11.99 -5.83
N TRP A 58 -2.84 12.33 -5.17
CA TRP A 58 -1.87 11.42 -4.58
C TRP A 58 -2.29 10.96 -3.17
N PRO A 59 -1.95 9.72 -2.74
CA PRO A 59 -1.19 8.66 -3.44
C PRO A 59 -1.93 8.06 -4.64
N ARG A 60 -1.24 7.61 -5.69
CA ARG A 60 -1.88 7.14 -6.94
C ARG A 60 -2.52 5.77 -6.82
N VAL A 61 -1.91 4.87 -6.06
CA VAL A 61 -2.37 3.48 -5.90
C VAL A 61 -2.56 3.10 -4.44
N PRO A 62 -3.57 2.26 -4.14
CA PRO A 62 -3.84 1.82 -2.78
C PRO A 62 -2.81 0.83 -2.25
N GLY A 63 -2.62 0.85 -0.94
CA GLY A 63 -1.69 -0.03 -0.25
C GLY A 63 -1.75 0.10 1.27
N ALA A 64 -0.87 -0.64 1.94
CA ALA A 64 -0.70 -0.58 3.39
C ALA A 64 0.24 0.57 3.78
N TYR A 65 -0.28 1.78 3.78
CA TYR A 65 0.46 2.99 4.17
C TYR A 65 -0.42 3.95 4.97
N VAL A 66 0.24 4.90 5.62
CA VAL A 66 -0.35 6.11 6.21
C VAL A 66 0.31 7.31 5.54
N VAL A 67 -0.52 8.28 5.16
CA VAL A 67 -0.08 9.53 4.54
C VAL A 67 0.25 10.52 5.66
N GLY A 68 1.45 11.10 5.61
CA GLY A 68 1.89 12.22 6.44
C GLY A 68 1.61 13.54 5.75
N ASP A 69 2.63 14.42 5.65
CA ASP A 69 2.54 15.69 4.93
C ASP A 69 2.81 15.50 3.42
N PRO A 70 1.82 15.69 2.52
CA PRO A 70 2.06 15.54 1.08
C PRO A 70 3.16 16.45 0.50
N ALA A 71 3.54 17.53 1.18
CA ALA A 71 4.67 18.38 0.78
C ALA A 71 6.03 17.89 1.32
N GLY A 72 6.04 16.86 2.15
CA GLY A 72 7.24 16.24 2.71
C GLY A 72 8.14 15.59 1.65
N THR A 73 9.43 15.51 1.96
CA THR A 73 10.48 15.04 1.04
C THR A 73 10.88 13.58 1.25
N VAL A 74 10.37 12.92 2.28
CA VAL A 74 10.75 11.55 2.67
C VAL A 74 9.58 10.59 2.54
N ALA A 75 9.80 9.45 1.89
CA ALA A 75 8.96 8.26 2.01
C ALA A 75 9.66 7.23 2.90
N VAL A 76 8.90 6.53 3.75
CA VAL A 76 9.43 5.50 4.65
C VAL A 76 8.81 4.14 4.31
N CYS A 77 9.65 3.13 4.14
CA CYS A 77 9.26 1.73 4.01
C CYS A 77 9.61 0.97 5.29
N THR A 78 8.63 0.67 6.13
CA THR A 78 8.85 -0.05 7.40
C THR A 78 8.98 -1.56 7.22
N LEU A 79 9.23 -2.02 5.98
CA LEU A 79 9.23 -3.44 5.60
C LEU A 79 7.95 -4.13 6.08
N THR A 80 8.05 -5.08 7.01
CA THR A 80 6.89 -5.81 7.54
C THR A 80 6.40 -5.27 8.89
N SER A 81 7.11 -4.31 9.50
CA SER A 81 6.80 -3.74 10.82
C SER A 81 5.57 -2.85 10.78
N ASN A 82 4.52 -3.26 11.51
CA ASN A 82 3.22 -2.56 11.55
C ASN A 82 3.19 -1.40 12.54
N ASP A 83 3.84 -1.61 13.67
CA ASP A 83 3.96 -0.72 14.82
C ASP A 83 4.69 0.59 14.48
N LEU A 84 5.63 0.54 13.52
CA LEU A 84 6.36 1.72 13.05
C LEU A 84 5.55 2.60 12.07
N LEU A 85 4.45 2.10 11.52
CA LEU A 85 3.79 2.74 10.38
C LEU A 85 3.20 4.13 10.71
N ALA A 86 2.46 4.22 11.82
CA ALA A 86 1.86 5.47 12.25
C ALA A 86 2.90 6.45 12.84
N PRO A 87 3.83 6.03 13.72
CA PRO A 87 4.89 6.90 14.21
C PRO A 87 5.76 7.49 13.08
N CYS A 88 6.17 6.69 12.10
CA CYS A 88 6.98 7.18 10.98
C CYS A 88 6.23 8.21 10.13
N ALA A 89 4.93 8.03 9.87
CA ALA A 89 4.15 8.99 9.10
C ALA A 89 3.94 10.33 9.82
N GLN A 90 4.11 10.37 11.14
CA GLN A 90 3.99 11.58 11.96
C GLN A 90 5.30 12.37 12.06
N ILE A 91 6.42 11.82 11.59
CA ILE A 91 7.71 12.51 11.59
C ILE A 91 7.61 13.71 10.62
N PRO A 92 7.98 14.94 11.04
CA PRO A 92 8.00 16.10 10.15
C PRO A 92 8.83 15.85 8.89
N GLY A 93 8.28 16.21 7.73
CA GLY A 93 8.92 15.98 6.42
C GLY A 93 8.68 14.59 5.82
N VAL A 94 8.03 13.66 6.53
CA VAL A 94 7.58 12.39 5.95
C VAL A 94 6.25 12.59 5.23
N ALA A 95 6.25 12.28 3.93
CA ALA A 95 5.05 12.33 3.11
C ALA A 95 4.20 11.07 3.22
N ILE A 96 4.84 9.92 3.32
CA ILE A 96 4.16 8.63 3.36
C ILE A 96 5.03 7.61 4.11
N ALA A 97 4.41 6.81 4.97
CA ALA A 97 5.03 5.64 5.56
C ALA A 97 4.22 4.39 5.21
N GLY A 98 4.86 3.35 4.70
CA GLY A 98 4.19 2.15 4.22
C GLY A 98 4.96 0.86 4.50
N ARG A 99 4.24 -0.27 4.43
CA ARG A 99 4.81 -1.61 4.50
C ARG A 99 4.95 -2.24 3.14
N VAL A 100 5.90 -3.17 3.03
CA VAL A 100 6.08 -4.05 1.88
C VAL A 100 6.20 -5.50 2.33
N TYR A 101 5.40 -6.38 1.71
CA TYR A 101 5.42 -7.82 1.96
C TYR A 101 5.90 -8.64 0.76
N THR A 102 5.75 -8.07 -0.43
CA THR A 102 6.05 -8.74 -1.68
C THR A 102 7.07 -7.91 -2.43
N VAL A 103 8.17 -8.54 -2.82
CA VAL A 103 9.30 -7.86 -3.45
C VAL A 103 9.00 -7.42 -4.89
N ASN A 104 7.96 -7.96 -5.53
CA ASN A 104 7.57 -7.55 -6.88
C ASN A 104 6.48 -6.46 -6.81
N LEU A 105 5.23 -6.87 -6.59
CA LEU A 105 4.06 -5.97 -6.59
C LEU A 105 4.15 -4.88 -5.50
N GLY A 106 4.74 -5.18 -4.35
CA GLY A 106 4.93 -4.21 -3.29
C GLY A 106 5.89 -3.08 -3.70
N ILE A 107 7.01 -3.42 -4.35
CA ILE A 107 7.96 -2.45 -4.87
C ILE A 107 7.34 -1.62 -6.00
N GLU A 108 6.57 -2.24 -6.91
CA GLU A 108 5.85 -1.50 -7.96
C GLU A 108 4.94 -0.40 -7.39
N LYS A 109 4.21 -0.70 -6.31
CA LYS A 109 3.35 0.27 -5.63
C LYS A 109 4.15 1.38 -4.95
N ILE A 110 5.31 1.05 -4.36
CA ILE A 110 6.23 2.05 -3.79
C ILE A 110 6.66 3.00 -4.92
N ILE A 111 7.16 2.48 -6.04
CA ILE A 111 7.62 3.29 -7.18
C ILE A 111 6.49 4.21 -7.66
N GLN A 112 5.29 3.68 -7.89
CA GLN A 112 4.15 4.46 -8.39
C GLN A 112 3.71 5.58 -7.44
N ASN A 113 3.71 5.33 -6.13
CA ASN A 113 3.34 6.35 -5.16
C ASN A 113 4.48 7.35 -4.91
N VAL A 114 5.74 6.92 -4.83
CA VAL A 114 6.89 7.82 -4.64
C VAL A 114 7.04 8.75 -5.85
N THR A 115 7.16 8.21 -7.06
CA THR A 115 7.30 9.01 -8.29
C THR A 115 6.05 9.83 -8.61
N GLY A 116 4.89 9.43 -8.06
CA GLY A 116 3.64 10.15 -8.17
C GLY A 116 3.59 11.47 -7.38
N ASN A 117 4.57 11.75 -6.51
CA ASN A 117 4.70 12.99 -5.76
C ASN A 117 6.12 13.57 -5.90
N PRO A 118 6.32 14.66 -6.67
CA PRO A 118 7.64 15.22 -6.94
C PRO A 118 8.32 15.85 -5.71
N ALA A 119 7.58 16.10 -4.62
CA ALA A 119 8.15 16.55 -3.36
C ALA A 119 9.06 15.48 -2.74
N ILE A 120 8.75 14.19 -2.94
CA ILE A 120 9.50 13.08 -2.36
C ILE A 120 10.84 12.91 -3.08
N ARG A 121 11.94 13.06 -2.33
CA ARG A 121 13.32 12.97 -2.82
C ARG A 121 14.11 11.83 -2.19
N PHE A 122 13.62 11.27 -1.08
CA PHE A 122 14.29 10.21 -0.33
C PHE A 122 13.32 9.07 -0.04
N LEU A 123 13.83 7.84 -0.12
CA LEU A 123 13.16 6.63 0.36
C LEU A 123 14.07 6.02 1.44
N VAL A 124 13.50 5.80 2.63
CA VAL A 124 14.16 5.19 3.79
C VAL A 124 13.55 3.83 4.07
#